data_AF-A0A2N5G2B8-F1
#
_entry.id   AF-A0A2N5G2B8-F1
#
_cell.length_a   1.000
_cell.length_b   1.000
_cell.length_c   1.000
_cell.angle_alpha   90.00
_cell.angle_beta   90.00
_cell.angle_gamma   90.00
#
_symmetry.space_group_name_H-M   'P 1'
#
loop_
_entity.id
_entity.type
_entity.pdbx_description
1 polymer ?
#
loop_
_entity_poly.entity_id
_entity_poly.type
_entity_poly.pdbx_seq_one_letter_code
_entity_poly.pdbx_strand_id
1 'polypeptide(L)'
;MEGKSTKRNTKWQRPILWGSGALLIIMVMLYFDKEKVFKEEKPPMPVITVGSTEVQAILGSYRWNDGLVEREMKDITKSLKYQHVYENEEMKVDFPDEGDIPVFIGKSTLMPNGKKFPDLLPSILGENGLFSEGEGIRTAVLQAYWKDGKTAEYYLPIKIEKQPQKEPYFPRFKGQYSIVIIEEEVTLEKDLEIRAKLIQQYPPSFITIGGYTDLQRAEEELSELNIKEVPSYILLDEEGEVFRSKELGSMEKFIDENVLPEATSKEGIVTEVNREQGFIKIDEVPFWIDKGAKYHTGQKLALKARYPEDGQLWFPILEEVRVLEEQDKIFNGSNWLSNESGKLSILAIGNKSKEKMDFLKKEGIKTVVKTSAENSLKMENGKELTDYTVFVFNEKELIFQTDVYDKLLKFLYSKENLDTRMSIIP
;
A
#
# COMPACT_ATOMS: atom_id res chain seq x y z
N MET A 1 44.50 -37.14 71.82
CA MET A 1 43.47 -38.11 71.41
C MET A 1 42.33 -37.98 72.40
N GLU A 2 41.08 -37.65 72.09
CA GLU A 2 40.31 -37.66 70.85
C GLU A 2 39.32 -36.48 70.84
N GLY A 3 38.98 -35.99 69.65
CA GLY A 3 38.00 -34.91 69.46
C GLY A 3 36.56 -35.40 69.51
N LYS A 4 35.64 -34.51 69.93
CA LYS A 4 34.20 -34.66 69.73
C LYS A 4 33.70 -33.61 68.74
N SER A 5 33.48 -34.09 67.53
CA SER A 5 32.86 -33.40 66.39
C SER A 5 31.37 -33.19 66.63
N THR A 6 30.93 -31.93 66.58
CA THR A 6 29.52 -31.54 66.51
C THR A 6 28.99 -31.78 65.10
N LYS A 7 28.34 -32.93 64.88
CA LYS A 7 27.55 -33.21 63.67
C LYS A 7 26.31 -32.28 63.64
N ARG A 8 26.38 -31.18 62.88
CA ARG A 8 25.20 -30.36 62.52
C ARG A 8 24.33 -31.10 61.50
N ASN A 9 23.02 -31.07 61.75
CA ASN A 9 21.93 -31.68 60.99
C ASN A 9 21.94 -31.34 59.49
N THR A 10 22.46 -32.24 58.65
CA THR A 10 22.39 -32.17 57.18
C THR A 10 21.15 -32.85 56.57
N LYS A 11 20.28 -33.47 57.38
CA LYS A 11 19.08 -34.19 56.89
C LYS A 11 17.94 -33.28 56.42
N TRP A 12 17.82 -32.06 56.95
CA TRP A 12 16.74 -31.13 56.59
C TRP A 12 17.07 -30.22 55.40
N GLN A 13 18.35 -30.11 55.02
CA GLN A 13 18.78 -29.22 53.93
C GLN A 13 18.38 -29.75 52.55
N ARG A 14 18.42 -31.07 52.34
CA ARG A 14 18.05 -31.70 51.07
C ARG A 14 16.57 -31.47 50.71
N PRO A 15 15.57 -31.78 51.56
CA PRO A 15 14.17 -31.57 51.20
C PRO A 15 13.80 -30.09 51.00
N ILE A 16 14.48 -29.15 51.70
CA ILE A 16 14.30 -27.72 51.48
C ILE A 16 14.87 -27.29 50.12
N LEU A 17 16.06 -27.78 49.75
CA LEU A 17 16.67 -27.53 48.44
C LEU A 17 15.82 -28.07 47.28
N TRP A 18 15.28 -29.29 47.41
CA TRP A 18 14.37 -29.88 46.43
C TRP A 18 13.03 -29.12 46.36
N GLY A 19 12.49 -28.70 47.50
CA GLY A 19 11.29 -27.87 47.56
C GLY A 19 11.47 -26.49 46.93
N SER A 20 12.61 -25.82 47.16
CA SER A 20 12.92 -24.54 46.52
C SER A 20 13.14 -24.67 45.02
N GLY A 21 13.76 -25.77 44.56
CA GLY A 21 13.94 -26.04 43.14
C GLY A 21 12.61 -26.24 42.40
N ALA A 22 11.69 -27.01 42.98
CA ALA A 22 10.35 -27.22 42.42
C ALA A 22 9.54 -25.91 42.33
N LEU A 23 9.62 -25.07 43.37
CA LEU A 23 8.92 -23.77 43.41
C LEU A 23 9.46 -22.80 42.35
N LEU A 24 10.77 -22.81 42.11
CA LEU A 24 11.42 -22.00 41.08
C LEU A 24 11.02 -22.48 39.67
N ILE A 25 10.93 -23.79 39.43
CA ILE A 25 10.43 -24.36 38.17
C ILE A 25 8.97 -23.98 37.91
N ILE A 26 8.10 -24.05 38.92
CA ILE A 26 6.69 -23.64 38.80
C ILE A 26 6.58 -22.14 38.50
N MET A 27 7.37 -21.29 39.17
CA MET A 27 7.39 -19.86 38.85
C MET A 27 7.87 -19.58 37.42
N VAL A 28 8.88 -20.31 36.93
CA VAL A 28 9.37 -20.19 35.54
C VAL A 28 8.30 -20.66 34.55
N MET A 29 7.60 -21.76 34.83
CA MET A 29 6.46 -22.21 34.00
C MET A 29 5.34 -21.18 33.99
N LEU A 30 4.92 -20.64 35.14
CA LEU A 30 3.90 -19.60 35.21
C LEU A 30 4.35 -18.29 34.52
N TYR A 31 5.64 -17.96 34.56
CA TYR A 31 6.19 -16.83 33.84
C TYR A 31 6.12 -17.03 32.32
N PHE A 32 6.55 -18.19 31.81
CA PHE A 32 6.45 -18.51 30.39
C PHE A 32 5.01 -18.64 29.91
N ASP A 33 4.12 -19.20 30.74
CA ASP A 33 2.70 -19.30 30.42
C ASP A 33 2.07 -17.90 30.35
N LYS A 34 2.42 -17.00 31.28
CA LYS A 34 2.01 -15.59 31.23
C LYS A 34 2.60 -14.84 30.04
N GLU A 35 3.87 -15.07 29.68
CA GLU A 35 4.51 -14.44 28.52
C GLU A 35 3.88 -14.94 27.21
N LYS A 36 3.57 -16.24 27.13
CA LYS A 36 2.89 -16.86 26.00
C LYS A 36 1.47 -16.35 25.87
N VAL A 37 0.70 -16.33 26.96
CA VAL A 37 -0.66 -15.75 27.00
C VAL A 37 -0.62 -14.27 26.62
N PHE A 38 0.37 -13.49 27.09
CA PHE A 38 0.49 -12.09 26.71
C PHE A 38 0.82 -11.85 25.23
N LYS A 39 1.63 -12.73 24.62
CA LYS A 39 1.88 -12.74 23.17
C LYS A 39 0.65 -13.20 22.39
N GLU A 40 -0.13 -14.13 22.94
CA GLU A 40 -1.37 -14.62 22.35
C GLU A 40 -2.54 -13.61 22.50
N GLU A 41 -2.56 -12.79 23.55
CA GLU A 41 -3.64 -11.84 23.87
C GLU A 41 -3.55 -10.49 23.13
N LYS A 42 -2.37 -10.14 22.60
CA LYS A 42 -2.14 -8.86 21.93
C LYS A 42 -1.80 -9.06 20.45
N PRO A 43 -2.21 -8.13 19.58
CA PRO A 43 -1.79 -8.17 18.20
C PRO A 43 -0.27 -7.98 18.09
N PRO A 44 0.37 -8.60 17.08
CA PRO A 44 1.81 -8.47 16.86
C PRO A 44 2.20 -7.02 16.63
N MET A 45 3.38 -6.60 17.10
CA MET A 45 3.89 -5.25 16.83
C MET A 45 4.65 -5.26 15.50
N PRO A 46 4.30 -4.41 14.52
CA PRO A 46 5.05 -4.31 13.28
C PRO A 46 6.38 -3.60 13.50
N VAL A 47 7.38 -3.98 12.72
CA VAL A 47 8.57 -3.19 12.44
C VAL A 47 8.24 -2.31 11.23
N ILE A 48 8.37 -1.00 11.39
CA ILE A 48 8.03 -0.05 10.34
C ILE A 48 9.27 0.75 10.01
N THR A 49 9.62 0.80 8.73
CA THR A 49 10.74 1.61 8.25
C THR A 49 10.23 2.61 7.22
N VAL A 50 10.65 3.86 7.35
CA VAL A 50 10.43 4.92 6.35
C VAL A 50 11.80 5.33 5.85
N GLY A 51 12.14 4.90 4.63
CA GLY A 51 13.50 5.01 4.11
C GLY A 51 14.50 4.24 4.98
N SER A 52 15.47 4.95 5.56
CA SER A 52 16.45 4.38 6.50
C SER A 52 16.05 4.48 7.97
N THR A 53 14.93 5.13 8.29
CA THR A 53 14.49 5.38 9.67
C THR A 53 13.50 4.31 10.11
N GLU A 54 13.82 3.57 11.18
CA GLU A 54 12.84 2.74 11.89
C GLU A 54 11.89 3.63 12.69
N VAL A 55 10.59 3.48 12.45
CA VAL A 55 9.52 4.26 13.08
C VAL A 55 8.79 3.39 14.09
N GLN A 56 8.95 3.71 15.37
CA GLN A 56 8.22 3.07 16.47
C GLN A 56 6.70 3.21 16.30
N ALA A 57 6.02 2.06 16.21
CA ALA A 57 4.56 1.96 16.27
C ALA A 57 4.04 2.07 17.70
N ILE A 58 2.91 2.76 17.88
CA ILE A 58 2.16 2.78 19.13
C ILE A 58 0.84 2.03 18.94
N LEU A 59 0.66 0.93 19.68
CA LEU A 59 -0.57 0.14 19.61
C LEU A 59 -1.77 0.91 20.18
N GLY A 60 -2.74 1.13 19.29
CA GLY A 60 -4.02 1.77 19.50
C GLY A 60 -5.12 0.82 19.92
N SER A 61 -6.31 1.01 19.35
CA SER A 61 -7.43 0.10 19.53
C SER A 61 -7.22 -1.20 18.76
N TYR A 62 -7.73 -2.31 19.27
CA TYR A 62 -7.66 -3.60 18.59
C TYR A 62 -8.81 -4.52 19.00
N ARG A 63 -9.16 -5.46 18.12
CA ARG A 63 -10.06 -6.58 18.38
C ARG A 63 -9.27 -7.87 18.24
N TRP A 64 -9.11 -8.59 19.35
CA TRP A 64 -8.31 -9.82 19.41
C TRP A 64 -8.93 -10.86 20.34
N ASN A 65 -8.91 -12.12 19.89
CA ASN A 65 -9.41 -13.36 20.51
C ASN A 65 -10.83 -13.34 21.13
N ASP A 66 -11.20 -12.38 21.99
CA ASP A 66 -12.54 -12.30 22.63
C ASP A 66 -12.98 -10.89 23.08
N GLY A 67 -12.30 -9.80 22.65
CA GLY A 67 -12.71 -8.46 23.08
C GLY A 67 -12.23 -7.32 22.19
N LEU A 68 -13.06 -6.27 22.11
CA LEU A 68 -12.64 -4.96 21.61
C LEU A 68 -11.94 -4.24 22.76
N VAL A 69 -10.66 -3.93 22.57
CA VAL A 69 -9.87 -3.10 23.49
C VAL A 69 -9.74 -1.73 22.86
N GLU A 70 -10.51 -0.78 23.36
CA GLU A 70 -10.38 0.64 22.99
C GLU A 70 -9.35 1.32 23.91
N ARG A 71 -8.47 2.12 23.32
CA ARG A 71 -7.53 2.98 24.05
C ARG A 71 -7.87 4.44 23.78
N GLU A 72 -7.95 5.26 24.83
CA GLU A 72 -8.19 6.69 24.67
C GLU A 72 -6.99 7.39 24.03
N MET A 73 -7.27 8.32 23.12
CA MET A 73 -6.25 9.15 22.46
C MET A 73 -5.39 9.98 23.42
N LYS A 74 -5.95 10.35 24.58
CA LYS A 74 -5.23 11.10 25.63
C LYS A 74 -4.09 10.29 26.25
N ASP A 75 -4.17 8.97 26.20
CA ASP A 75 -3.12 8.09 26.69
C ASP A 75 -1.99 7.94 25.67
N ILE A 76 -2.33 8.03 24.39
CA ILE A 76 -1.38 7.91 23.27
C ILE A 76 -0.57 9.22 23.09
N THR A 77 -1.24 10.38 23.17
CA THR A 77 -0.60 11.71 22.94
C THR A 77 0.53 12.05 23.91
N LYS A 78 0.49 11.55 25.15
CA LYS A 78 1.55 11.74 26.17
C LYS A 78 2.85 10.99 25.84
N SER A 79 2.80 10.03 24.91
CA SER A 79 3.93 9.17 24.52
C SER A 79 4.50 9.48 23.14
N LEU A 80 3.97 10.49 22.44
CA LEU A 80 4.39 10.83 21.07
C LEU A 80 5.77 11.48 21.09
N LYS A 81 6.81 10.68 20.84
CA LYS A 81 8.08 11.16 20.33
C LYS A 81 8.03 11.11 18.82
N TYR A 82 8.06 12.27 18.18
CA TYR A 82 8.06 12.35 16.72
C TYR A 82 9.39 11.84 16.18
N GLN A 83 9.30 10.91 15.24
CA GLN A 83 10.45 10.40 14.52
C GLN A 83 10.59 11.18 13.22
N HIS A 84 11.80 11.62 12.93
CA HIS A 84 12.10 12.43 11.76
C HIS A 84 12.23 11.52 10.54
N VAL A 85 11.45 11.80 9.51
CA VAL A 85 11.44 11.07 8.24
C VAL A 85 11.44 12.08 7.11
N TYR A 86 11.93 11.68 5.94
CA TYR A 86 11.92 12.54 4.77
C TYR A 86 10.68 12.31 3.89
N GLU A 87 10.26 13.36 3.18
CA GLU A 87 9.22 13.27 2.15
C GLU A 87 9.56 12.22 1.08
N ASN A 88 8.54 11.56 0.52
CA ASN A 88 8.65 10.60 -0.59
C ASN A 88 9.54 9.37 -0.33
N GLU A 89 9.81 9.08 0.94
CA GLU A 89 10.38 7.81 1.34
C GLU A 89 9.31 6.70 1.34
N GLU A 90 9.71 5.50 0.96
CA GLU A 90 8.85 4.33 1.01
C GLU A 90 8.64 3.91 2.48
N MET A 91 7.38 3.76 2.89
CA MET A 91 7.04 3.13 4.16
C MET A 91 6.85 1.62 3.95
N LYS A 92 7.72 0.83 4.58
CA LYS A 92 7.62 -0.63 4.67
C LYS A 92 7.09 -1.03 6.04
N VAL A 93 6.21 -2.01 6.06
CA VAL A 93 5.57 -2.53 7.26
C VAL A 93 5.78 -4.03 7.30
N ASP A 94 6.61 -4.50 8.23
CA ASP A 94 6.97 -5.90 8.37
C ASP A 94 6.45 -6.43 9.72
N PHE A 95 5.84 -7.61 9.71
CA PHE A 95 5.41 -8.31 10.93
C PHE A 95 6.39 -9.45 11.23
N PRO A 96 6.69 -9.71 12.52
CA PRO A 96 7.80 -10.57 12.93
C PRO A 96 7.63 -12.06 12.58
N ASP A 97 6.40 -12.55 12.39
CA ASP A 97 6.11 -13.96 12.14
C ASP A 97 5.25 -14.15 10.89
N GLU A 98 5.65 -15.06 9.99
CA GLU A 98 4.95 -15.35 8.73
C GLU A 98 3.49 -15.80 8.90
N GLY A 99 3.16 -16.40 10.06
CA GLY A 99 1.80 -16.83 10.41
C GLY A 99 0.89 -15.70 10.91
N ASP A 100 1.47 -14.56 11.30
CA ASP A 100 0.79 -13.42 11.93
C ASP A 100 0.84 -12.17 11.04
N ILE A 101 0.93 -12.35 9.72
CA ILE A 101 0.86 -11.25 8.75
C ILE A 101 -0.62 -10.91 8.48
N PRO A 102 -1.00 -9.62 8.54
CA PRO A 102 -2.36 -9.20 8.20
C PRO A 102 -2.66 -9.47 6.72
N VAL A 103 -3.93 -9.71 6.42
CA VAL A 103 -4.46 -9.87 5.05
C VAL A 103 -4.59 -8.52 4.34
N PHE A 104 -4.74 -7.44 5.11
CA PHE A 104 -4.82 -6.07 4.60
C PHE A 104 -4.29 -5.07 5.62
N ILE A 105 -3.53 -4.07 5.14
CA ILE A 105 -3.13 -2.89 5.90
C ILE A 105 -3.68 -1.63 5.24
N GLY A 106 -4.67 -1.00 5.87
CA GLY A 106 -5.17 0.31 5.48
C GLY A 106 -4.34 1.43 6.11
N LYS A 107 -4.02 2.49 5.36
CA LYS A 107 -3.35 3.69 5.91
C LYS A 107 -4.30 4.89 5.96
N SER A 108 -4.04 5.80 6.90
CA SER A 108 -4.71 7.09 7.02
C SER A 108 -3.81 8.09 7.73
N THR A 109 -4.18 9.37 7.61
CA THR A 109 -3.63 10.43 8.45
C THR A 109 -4.64 10.81 9.53
N LEU A 110 -4.19 10.89 10.78
CA LEU A 110 -4.98 11.45 11.86
C LEU A 110 -4.97 12.98 11.77
N MET A 111 -6.16 13.56 11.63
CA MET A 111 -6.38 15.00 11.60
C MET A 111 -6.39 15.59 13.01
N PRO A 112 -6.11 16.90 13.19
CA PRO A 112 -6.13 17.56 14.50
C PRO A 112 -7.46 17.44 15.27
N ASN A 113 -8.57 17.26 14.55
CA ASN A 113 -9.90 17.03 15.12
C ASN A 113 -10.15 15.57 15.57
N GLY A 114 -9.13 14.71 15.54
CA GLY A 114 -9.19 13.29 15.90
C GLY A 114 -9.79 12.38 14.83
N LYS A 115 -10.26 12.93 13.70
CA LYS A 115 -10.79 12.14 12.58
C LYS A 115 -9.65 11.55 11.76
N LYS A 116 -9.88 10.38 11.17
CA LYS A 116 -8.93 9.71 10.26
C LYS A 116 -9.29 10.06 8.82
N PHE A 117 -8.36 10.70 8.11
CA PHE A 117 -8.49 10.93 6.69
C PHE A 117 -7.90 9.74 5.93
N PRO A 118 -8.71 8.99 5.15
CA PRO A 118 -8.21 7.81 4.45
C PRO A 118 -7.16 8.21 3.43
N ASP A 119 -6.06 7.46 3.42
CA ASP A 119 -5.18 7.46 2.27
C ASP A 119 -5.80 6.53 1.22
N LEU A 120 -6.15 7.09 0.07
CA LEU A 120 -6.74 6.34 -1.03
C LEU A 120 -5.70 5.47 -1.72
N LEU A 121 -4.41 5.87 -1.68
CA LEU A 121 -3.34 5.20 -2.39
C LEU A 121 -3.11 3.76 -1.91
N PRO A 122 -3.06 3.42 -0.61
CA PRO A 122 -2.92 2.03 -0.16
C PRO A 122 -4.07 1.12 -0.61
N SER A 123 -5.27 1.68 -0.77
CA SER A 123 -6.44 0.93 -1.27
C SER A 123 -6.30 0.59 -2.76
N ILE A 124 -5.45 1.33 -3.48
CA ILE A 124 -5.22 1.21 -4.93
C ILE A 124 -3.86 0.54 -5.25
N LEU A 125 -2.80 0.81 -4.49
CA LEU A 125 -1.40 0.37 -4.69
C LEU A 125 -0.94 -0.77 -3.76
N GLY A 126 -1.67 -1.03 -2.66
CA GLY A 126 -1.26 -2.01 -1.65
C GLY A 126 -0.56 -1.41 -0.42
N GLU A 127 0.02 -2.30 0.38
CA GLU A 127 0.42 -2.02 1.77
C GLU A 127 1.71 -1.23 1.91
N ASN A 128 2.54 -1.24 0.88
CA ASN A 128 3.77 -0.45 0.76
C ASN A 128 3.50 0.64 -0.26
N GLY A 129 3.58 1.89 0.19
CA GLY A 129 3.23 3.05 -0.61
C GLY A 129 4.04 4.24 -0.15
N LEU A 130 4.28 5.17 -1.07
CA LEU A 130 5.02 6.39 -0.82
C LEU A 130 4.30 7.25 0.22
N PHE A 131 5.06 7.83 1.14
CA PHE A 131 4.55 8.84 2.05
C PHE A 131 4.68 10.21 1.36
N SER A 132 3.58 10.81 0.90
CA SER A 132 3.59 12.23 0.47
C SER A 132 2.27 12.90 0.85
N GLU A 133 2.19 14.18 1.23
CA GLU A 133 3.02 15.33 0.86
C GLU A 133 3.07 16.34 2.02
N GLY A 134 4.15 17.10 2.13
CA GLY A 134 4.21 18.37 2.87
C GLY A 134 4.79 18.26 4.28
N GLU A 135 5.93 18.94 4.46
CA GLU A 135 6.62 19.18 5.72
C GLU A 135 5.65 19.42 6.87
N GLY A 136 5.91 18.76 7.99
CA GLY A 136 5.16 18.99 9.21
C GLY A 136 5.02 17.77 10.09
N ILE A 137 4.29 17.98 11.18
CA ILE A 137 4.00 16.95 12.17
C ILE A 137 2.74 16.22 11.74
N ARG A 138 2.82 14.89 11.62
CA ARG A 138 1.69 14.03 11.28
C ARG A 138 1.65 12.81 12.18
N THR A 139 0.46 12.26 12.34
CA THR A 139 0.29 10.93 12.92
C THR A 139 -0.32 10.04 11.85
N ALA A 140 0.50 9.18 11.24
CA ALA A 140 -0.01 8.12 10.39
C ALA A 140 -0.73 7.08 11.25
N VAL A 141 -1.78 6.49 10.70
CA VAL A 141 -2.54 5.42 11.35
C VAL A 141 -2.59 4.25 10.39
N LEU A 142 -2.00 3.13 10.80
CA LEU A 142 -2.12 1.85 10.13
C LEU A 142 -3.25 1.07 10.78
N GLN A 143 -4.14 0.51 9.96
CA GLN A 143 -5.19 -0.41 10.39
C GLN A 143 -4.90 -1.76 9.74
N ALA A 144 -4.50 -2.73 10.54
CA ALA A 144 -4.18 -4.07 10.09
C ALA A 144 -5.36 -5.00 10.36
N TYR A 145 -5.67 -5.84 9.38
CA TYR A 145 -6.78 -6.78 9.38
C TYR A 145 -6.25 -8.19 9.16
N TRP A 146 -6.54 -9.09 10.09
CA TRP A 146 -6.22 -10.51 10.00
C TRP A 146 -7.50 -11.31 9.76
N LYS A 147 -7.32 -12.59 9.42
CA LYS A 147 -8.39 -13.58 9.40
C LYS A 147 -9.08 -13.69 10.77
N ASP A 148 -10.26 -14.29 10.78
CA ASP A 148 -11.15 -14.40 11.94
C ASP A 148 -11.58 -13.04 12.53
N GLY A 149 -11.61 -12.00 11.71
CA GLY A 149 -12.07 -10.67 12.06
C GLY A 149 -11.16 -9.92 13.04
N LYS A 150 -9.93 -10.40 13.27
CA LYS A 150 -8.96 -9.74 14.14
C LYS A 150 -8.47 -8.45 13.51
N THR A 151 -8.40 -7.37 14.29
CA THR A 151 -7.96 -6.05 13.79
C THR A 151 -7.11 -5.31 14.81
N ALA A 152 -6.19 -4.47 14.35
CA ALA A 152 -5.39 -3.61 15.22
C ALA A 152 -5.05 -2.28 14.55
N GLU A 153 -4.97 -1.24 15.37
CA GLU A 153 -4.57 0.10 14.94
C GLU A 153 -3.18 0.44 15.48
N TYR A 154 -2.32 0.97 14.62
CA TYR A 154 -0.98 1.43 15.00
C TYR A 154 -0.83 2.90 14.63
N TYR A 155 -0.41 3.70 15.60
CA TYR A 155 -0.17 5.13 15.44
C TYR A 155 1.32 5.39 15.27
N LEU A 156 1.64 6.22 14.28
CA LEU A 156 3.00 6.58 13.88
C LEU A 156 3.17 8.10 13.96
N PRO A 157 3.61 8.63 15.11
CA PRO A 157 4.00 10.03 15.20
C PRO A 157 5.28 10.27 14.39
N ILE A 158 5.14 10.99 13.29
CA ILE A 158 6.25 11.34 12.41
C ILE A 158 6.33 12.84 12.23
N LYS A 159 7.55 13.34 12.09
CA LYS A 159 7.84 14.67 11.60
C LYS A 159 8.44 14.51 10.22
N ILE A 160 7.69 14.94 9.22
CA ILE A 160 8.11 14.88 7.82
C ILE A 160 8.94 16.13 7.54
N GLU A 161 10.13 15.91 7.03
CA GLU A 161 11.07 16.94 6.63
C GLU A 161 11.32 16.83 5.12
N LYS A 162 11.64 17.95 4.47
CA LYS A 162 12.05 17.89 3.06
C LYS A 162 13.31 17.07 2.96
N GLN A 163 13.41 16.24 1.92
CA GLN A 163 14.70 15.62 1.61
C GLN A 163 15.74 16.74 1.45
N PRO A 164 16.91 16.61 2.09
CA PRO A 164 18.00 17.53 1.85
C PRO A 164 18.39 17.39 0.38
N GLN A 165 18.16 18.44 -0.39
CA GLN A 165 18.53 18.44 -1.81
C GLN A 165 20.05 18.39 -1.88
N LYS A 166 20.61 17.34 -2.50
CA LYS A 166 22.07 17.16 -2.64
C LYS A 166 22.67 18.38 -3.33
N GLU A 167 22.08 18.75 -4.46
CA GLU A 167 22.36 19.97 -5.23
C GLU A 167 21.06 20.45 -5.93
N PRO A 168 20.89 21.76 -6.22
CA PRO A 168 19.62 22.33 -6.70
C PRO A 168 19.09 21.74 -8.02
N TYR A 169 19.95 21.08 -8.80
CA TYR A 169 19.65 20.50 -10.10
C TYR A 169 19.42 18.98 -10.08
N PHE A 170 19.64 18.30 -8.94
CA PHE A 170 19.20 16.92 -8.74
C PHE A 170 17.69 16.87 -8.50
N PRO A 171 17.00 15.78 -8.90
CA PRO A 171 15.60 15.58 -8.55
C PRO A 171 15.44 15.57 -7.03
N ARG A 172 14.32 16.11 -6.56
CA ARG A 172 14.05 16.21 -5.12
C ARG A 172 13.47 14.94 -4.53
N PHE A 173 12.95 14.06 -5.38
CA PHE A 173 12.13 12.93 -4.97
C PHE A 173 12.64 11.65 -5.60
N LYS A 174 12.61 10.56 -4.84
CA LYS A 174 12.99 9.24 -5.31
C LYS A 174 12.06 8.79 -6.44
N GLY A 175 12.64 8.28 -7.55
CA GLY A 175 11.89 7.89 -8.75
C GLY A 175 11.46 9.05 -9.65
N GLN A 176 11.84 10.28 -9.31
CA GLN A 176 11.78 11.44 -10.19
C GLN A 176 13.14 11.63 -10.86
N TYR A 177 13.12 12.19 -12.06
CA TYR A 177 14.29 12.53 -12.84
C TYR A 177 14.41 14.05 -13.02
N SER A 178 15.63 14.52 -13.24
CA SER A 178 15.90 15.92 -13.58
C SER A 178 16.72 16.02 -14.85
N ILE A 179 16.31 16.93 -15.73
CA ILE A 179 17.01 17.26 -16.96
C ILE A 179 17.87 18.49 -16.72
N VAL A 180 19.15 18.37 -17.02
CA VAL A 180 20.12 19.47 -17.08
C VAL A 180 20.53 19.68 -18.53
N ILE A 181 20.41 20.92 -19.00
CA ILE A 181 20.67 21.29 -20.38
C ILE A 181 21.82 22.28 -20.42
N ILE A 182 22.84 21.97 -21.23
CA ILE A 182 23.99 22.82 -21.45
C ILE A 182 24.09 23.14 -22.94
N GLU A 183 24.12 24.42 -23.27
CA GLU A 183 24.13 24.93 -24.64
C GLU A 183 25.30 25.91 -24.86
N GLU A 184 25.64 26.16 -26.13
CA GLU A 184 26.64 27.19 -26.48
C GLU A 184 26.17 28.61 -26.14
N GLU A 185 24.87 28.87 -26.30
CA GLU A 185 24.27 30.19 -26.07
C GLU A 185 22.99 30.05 -25.26
N VAL A 186 23.02 30.59 -24.04
CA VAL A 186 21.87 30.63 -23.15
C VAL A 186 21.09 31.92 -23.35
N THR A 187 19.89 31.79 -23.90
CA THR A 187 18.91 32.88 -23.94
C THR A 187 17.65 32.47 -23.18
N LEU A 188 16.97 33.45 -22.57
CA LEU A 188 15.70 33.21 -21.87
C LEU A 188 14.64 32.65 -22.82
N GLU A 189 14.63 33.07 -24.08
CA GLU A 189 13.68 32.59 -25.08
C GLU A 189 13.86 31.10 -25.38
N LYS A 190 15.10 30.64 -25.60
CA LYS A 190 15.41 29.21 -25.83
C LYS A 190 15.11 28.37 -24.59
N ASP A 191 15.45 28.87 -23.40
CA ASP A 191 15.15 28.20 -22.13
C ASP A 191 13.63 27.99 -21.98
N LEU A 192 12.84 29.06 -22.14
CA LEU A 192 11.38 28.98 -22.04
C LEU A 192 10.77 28.06 -23.10
N GLU A 193 11.28 28.07 -24.33
CA GLU A 193 10.81 27.18 -25.40
C GLU A 193 11.04 25.70 -25.08
N ILE A 194 12.27 25.34 -24.67
CA ILE A 194 12.62 23.97 -24.32
C ILE A 194 11.87 23.53 -23.06
N ARG A 195 11.78 24.40 -22.04
CA ARG A 195 11.00 24.11 -20.83
C ARG A 195 9.53 23.87 -21.16
N ALA A 196 8.92 24.71 -21.98
CA ALA A 196 7.53 24.54 -22.39
C ALA A 196 7.33 23.20 -23.13
N LYS A 197 8.23 22.85 -24.04
CA LYS A 197 8.20 21.56 -24.76
C LYS A 197 8.29 20.38 -23.79
N LEU A 198 9.28 20.37 -22.91
CA LEU A 198 9.53 19.27 -21.98
C LEU A 198 8.43 19.12 -20.93
N ILE A 199 7.90 20.24 -20.39
CA ILE A 199 6.79 20.21 -19.43
C ILE A 199 5.49 19.74 -20.09
N GLN A 200 5.30 20.02 -21.37
CA GLN A 200 4.14 19.51 -22.12
C GLN A 200 4.28 18.01 -22.42
N GLN A 201 5.50 17.54 -22.70
CA GLN A 201 5.75 16.14 -23.05
C GLN A 201 5.82 15.23 -21.82
N TYR A 202 6.40 15.73 -20.71
CA TYR A 202 6.70 14.93 -19.54
C TYR A 202 6.03 15.45 -18.27
N PRO A 203 5.39 14.58 -17.48
CA PRO A 203 4.72 15.01 -16.27
C PRO A 203 5.74 15.53 -15.23
N PRO A 204 5.52 16.70 -14.62
CA PRO A 204 6.43 17.28 -13.63
C PRO A 204 6.70 16.40 -12.40
N SER A 205 5.78 15.48 -12.09
CA SER A 205 5.95 14.49 -11.02
C SER A 205 7.03 13.45 -11.32
N PHE A 206 7.30 13.17 -12.61
CA PHE A 206 8.34 12.24 -13.05
C PHE A 206 9.59 12.96 -13.55
N ILE A 207 9.45 14.12 -14.21
CA ILE A 207 10.58 14.80 -14.84
C ILE A 207 10.55 16.29 -14.52
N THR A 208 11.67 16.80 -14.03
CA THR A 208 11.90 18.22 -13.76
C THR A 208 13.02 18.75 -14.62
N ILE A 209 13.13 20.08 -14.70
CA ILE A 209 14.24 20.74 -15.40
C ILE A 209 15.11 21.41 -14.35
N GLY A 210 16.17 20.71 -13.95
CA GLY A 210 17.09 21.08 -12.89
C GLY A 210 18.02 22.23 -13.27
N GLY A 211 18.31 22.41 -14.56
CA GLY A 211 19.17 23.50 -15.02
C GLY A 211 19.12 23.73 -16.53
N TYR A 212 19.31 24.98 -16.93
CA TYR A 212 19.58 25.39 -18.30
C TYR A 212 20.70 26.43 -18.26
N THR A 213 21.89 26.09 -18.76
CA THR A 213 23.10 26.89 -18.55
C THR A 213 24.10 26.75 -19.69
N ASP A 214 25.17 27.55 -19.65
CA ASP A 214 26.27 27.51 -20.62
C ASP A 214 27.44 26.70 -20.07
N LEU A 215 28.41 26.36 -20.93
CA LEU A 215 29.56 25.55 -20.53
C LEU A 215 30.34 26.20 -19.38
N GLN A 216 30.52 27.52 -19.40
CA GLN A 216 31.31 28.21 -18.39
C GLN A 216 30.68 28.08 -17.01
N ARG A 217 29.38 28.36 -16.89
CA ARG A 217 28.64 28.19 -15.63
C ARG A 217 28.51 26.72 -15.23
N ALA A 218 28.35 25.81 -16.19
CA ALA A 218 28.31 24.38 -15.90
C ALA A 218 29.63 23.88 -15.30
N GLU A 219 30.78 24.35 -15.78
CA GLU A 219 32.09 23.98 -15.22
C GLU A 219 32.26 24.50 -13.78
N GLU A 220 31.65 25.65 -13.44
CA GLU A 220 31.70 26.25 -12.10
C GLU A 220 30.69 25.62 -11.12
N GLU A 221 29.44 25.44 -11.56
CA GLU A 221 28.30 25.08 -10.71
C GLU A 221 27.95 23.58 -10.75
N LEU A 222 28.39 22.85 -11.77
CA LEU A 222 28.05 21.45 -12.05
C LEU A 222 29.30 20.59 -12.28
N SER A 223 30.42 20.94 -11.63
CA SER A 223 31.75 20.36 -11.87
C SER A 223 31.81 18.82 -11.77
N GLU A 224 31.01 18.22 -10.90
CA GLU A 224 30.84 16.79 -10.68
C GLU A 224 30.24 16.06 -11.89
N LEU A 225 29.48 16.77 -12.72
CA LEU A 225 28.93 16.23 -13.96
C LEU A 225 30.00 16.13 -15.06
N ASN A 226 31.23 16.63 -14.86
CA ASN A 226 32.34 16.47 -15.82
C ASN A 226 31.94 16.83 -17.27
N ILE A 227 31.32 17.99 -17.45
CA ILE A 227 30.81 18.45 -18.75
C ILE A 227 31.98 18.98 -19.56
N LYS A 228 32.21 18.41 -20.75
CA LYS A 228 33.39 18.71 -21.60
C LYS A 228 33.04 19.24 -22.98
N GLU A 229 31.75 19.24 -23.31
CA GLU A 229 31.26 19.53 -24.64
C GLU A 229 29.82 20.05 -24.58
N VAL A 230 29.46 20.86 -25.56
CA VAL A 230 28.12 21.43 -25.77
C VAL A 230 27.69 21.21 -27.22
N PRO A 231 26.37 21.06 -27.49
CA PRO A 231 25.29 20.90 -26.51
C PRO A 231 25.40 19.59 -25.73
N SER A 232 24.89 19.60 -24.50
CA SER A 232 24.81 18.41 -23.64
C SER A 232 23.48 18.38 -22.89
N TYR A 233 22.75 17.30 -23.05
CA TYR A 233 21.49 17.01 -22.36
C TYR A 233 21.73 15.85 -21.42
N ILE A 234 21.58 16.08 -20.12
CA ILE A 234 21.90 15.14 -19.05
C ILE A 234 20.63 14.84 -18.28
N LEU A 235 20.34 13.56 -18.10
CA LEU A 235 19.26 13.08 -17.25
C LEU A 235 19.87 12.56 -15.95
N LEU A 236 19.34 13.03 -14.83
CA LEU A 236 19.77 12.70 -13.47
C LEU A 236 18.63 11.99 -12.72
N ASP A 237 18.96 10.98 -11.94
CA ASP A 237 18.11 10.43 -10.88
C ASP A 237 18.64 10.86 -9.49
N GLU A 238 18.16 10.25 -8.39
CA GLU A 238 18.66 10.58 -7.05
C GLU A 238 20.12 10.15 -6.79
N GLU A 239 20.64 9.19 -7.54
CA GLU A 239 21.98 8.63 -7.35
C GLU A 239 23.03 9.36 -8.21
N GLY A 240 22.66 9.81 -9.40
CA GLY A 240 23.59 10.44 -10.33
C GLY A 240 23.05 10.59 -11.75
N GLU A 241 23.98 10.68 -12.69
CA GLU A 241 23.68 10.68 -14.11
C GLU A 241 23.27 9.29 -14.59
N VAL A 242 22.09 9.22 -15.20
CA VAL A 242 21.56 7.99 -15.82
C VAL A 242 21.71 7.99 -17.34
N PHE A 243 21.73 9.17 -17.96
CA PHE A 243 21.85 9.30 -19.41
C PHE A 243 22.44 10.65 -19.82
N ARG A 244 23.20 10.67 -20.92
CA ARG A 244 23.73 11.89 -21.54
C ARG A 244 23.73 11.79 -23.06
N SER A 245 23.41 12.89 -23.72
CA SER A 245 23.42 13.00 -25.18
C SER A 245 23.78 14.41 -25.65
N LYS A 246 24.22 14.53 -26.91
CA LYS A 246 24.36 15.81 -27.64
C LYS A 246 23.09 16.23 -28.36
N GLU A 247 22.12 15.34 -28.46
CA GLU A 247 20.88 15.53 -29.18
C GLU A 247 19.71 15.36 -28.21
N LEU A 248 18.86 16.40 -28.13
CA LEU A 248 17.67 16.38 -27.29
C LEU A 248 16.77 15.17 -27.62
N GLY A 249 16.58 14.87 -28.91
CA GLY A 249 15.74 13.75 -29.35
C GLY A 249 16.22 12.38 -28.88
N SER A 250 17.53 12.20 -28.67
CA SER A 250 18.08 10.95 -28.12
C SER A 250 17.80 10.80 -26.63
N MET A 251 17.80 11.91 -25.87
CA MET A 251 17.36 11.91 -24.47
C MET A 251 15.85 11.68 -24.36
N GLU A 252 15.06 12.31 -25.22
CA GLU A 252 13.60 12.11 -25.28
C GLU A 252 13.27 10.63 -25.53
N LYS A 253 13.93 10.03 -26.52
CA LYS A 253 13.79 8.60 -26.80
C LYS A 253 14.17 7.73 -25.60
N PHE A 254 15.28 8.05 -24.92
CA PHE A 254 15.70 7.28 -23.73
C PHE A 254 14.65 7.35 -22.61
N ILE A 255 14.09 8.54 -22.37
CA ILE A 255 13.02 8.76 -21.38
C ILE A 255 11.80 7.90 -21.74
N ASP A 256 11.34 7.96 -22.98
CA ASP A 256 10.16 7.23 -23.44
C ASP A 256 10.33 5.70 -23.34
N GLU A 257 11.54 5.18 -23.58
CA GLU A 257 11.81 3.74 -23.60
C GLU A 257 12.17 3.17 -22.21
N ASN A 258 12.73 3.97 -21.30
CA ASN A 258 13.36 3.46 -20.07
C ASN A 258 12.88 4.10 -18.77
N VAL A 259 12.32 5.31 -18.84
CA VAL A 259 11.96 6.10 -17.65
C VAL A 259 10.45 6.09 -17.44
N LEU A 260 9.72 6.43 -18.50
CA LEU A 260 8.28 6.27 -18.50
C LEU A 260 7.99 4.78 -18.65
N PRO A 261 7.23 4.16 -17.74
CA PRO A 261 6.77 2.80 -17.96
C PRO A 261 6.02 2.80 -19.29
N GLU A 262 6.47 1.98 -20.26
CA GLU A 262 5.79 1.88 -21.55
C GLU A 262 4.29 1.74 -21.29
N ALA A 263 3.54 2.62 -21.94
CA ALA A 263 2.11 2.60 -22.14
C ALA A 263 1.71 1.28 -22.82
N THR A 264 1.80 0.18 -22.08
CA THR A 264 1.95 -1.15 -22.65
C THR A 264 0.67 -1.52 -23.34
N SER A 265 0.78 -1.87 -24.64
CA SER A 265 -0.29 -2.58 -25.30
C SER A 265 -0.41 -3.94 -24.62
N LYS A 266 -1.44 -4.10 -23.79
CA LYS A 266 -1.61 -5.28 -22.94
C LYS A 266 -3.00 -5.84 -23.10
N GLU A 267 -3.10 -7.17 -23.06
CA GLU A 267 -4.36 -7.85 -22.81
C GLU A 267 -4.49 -8.18 -21.32
N GLY A 268 -5.68 -8.01 -20.76
CA GLY A 268 -5.95 -8.40 -19.39
C GLY A 268 -7.44 -8.47 -19.08
N ILE A 269 -7.76 -9.00 -17.90
CA ILE A 269 -9.14 -9.16 -17.45
C ILE A 269 -9.45 -8.09 -16.41
N VAL A 270 -10.59 -7.41 -16.55
CA VAL A 270 -11.08 -6.48 -15.53
C VAL A 270 -11.42 -7.27 -14.26
N THR A 271 -10.65 -7.08 -13.19
CA THR A 271 -10.83 -7.78 -11.90
C THR A 271 -11.59 -6.94 -10.87
N GLU A 272 -11.56 -5.61 -10.98
CA GLU A 272 -12.27 -4.69 -10.09
C GLU A 272 -12.82 -3.49 -10.88
N VAL A 273 -14.02 -3.05 -10.53
CA VAL A 273 -14.59 -1.77 -11.00
C VAL A 273 -15.02 -0.93 -9.80
N ASN A 274 -14.52 0.30 -9.74
CA ASN A 274 -14.86 1.24 -8.69
C ASN A 274 -15.25 2.60 -9.29
N ARG A 275 -16.54 2.74 -9.60
CA ARG A 275 -17.08 3.95 -10.25
C ARG A 275 -17.04 5.18 -9.37
N GLU A 276 -17.18 5.01 -8.05
CA GLU A 276 -17.16 6.12 -7.08
C GLU A 276 -15.79 6.79 -7.03
N GLN A 277 -14.75 5.97 -7.06
CA GLN A 277 -13.36 6.42 -7.07
C GLN A 277 -12.77 6.54 -8.48
N GLY A 278 -13.55 6.30 -9.54
CA GLY A 278 -13.15 6.54 -10.93
C GLY A 278 -12.05 5.63 -11.48
N PHE A 279 -11.91 4.39 -10.98
CA PHE A 279 -10.88 3.47 -11.47
C PHE A 279 -11.40 2.07 -11.75
N ILE A 280 -10.62 1.31 -12.52
CA ILE A 280 -10.76 -0.15 -12.66
C ILE A 280 -9.41 -0.82 -12.40
N LYS A 281 -9.42 -2.12 -12.07
CA LYS A 281 -8.20 -2.95 -12.08
C LYS A 281 -8.25 -3.96 -13.20
N ILE A 282 -7.15 -4.10 -13.92
CA ILE A 282 -6.97 -5.09 -14.98
C ILE A 282 -5.76 -5.95 -14.60
N ASP A 283 -6.00 -7.23 -14.36
CA ASP A 283 -5.02 -8.15 -13.76
C ASP A 283 -4.33 -7.55 -12.53
N GLU A 284 -5.13 -6.98 -11.61
CA GLU A 284 -4.68 -6.28 -10.38
C GLU A 284 -3.97 -4.93 -10.59
N VAL A 285 -3.71 -4.51 -11.83
CA VAL A 285 -3.11 -3.20 -12.12
C VAL A 285 -4.20 -2.13 -12.19
N PRO A 286 -4.14 -1.05 -11.39
CA PRO A 286 -5.15 0.01 -11.39
C PRO A 286 -4.98 0.98 -12.57
N PHE A 287 -6.12 1.39 -13.15
CA PHE A 287 -6.21 2.37 -14.22
C PHE A 287 -7.33 3.37 -13.94
N TRP A 288 -7.09 4.65 -14.22
CA TRP A 288 -8.13 5.66 -14.19
C TRP A 288 -9.10 5.49 -15.36
N ILE A 289 -10.37 5.75 -15.08
CA ILE A 289 -11.44 5.73 -16.07
C ILE A 289 -12.29 6.99 -15.98
N ASP A 290 -12.78 7.44 -17.13
CA ASP A 290 -13.77 8.51 -17.17
C ASP A 290 -15.08 8.08 -16.52
N LYS A 291 -15.82 9.04 -15.96
CA LYS A 291 -17.13 8.80 -15.31
C LYS A 291 -18.18 8.13 -16.23
N GLY A 292 -17.98 8.16 -17.55
CA GLY A 292 -18.85 7.53 -18.55
C GLY A 292 -18.37 6.17 -19.05
N ALA A 293 -17.21 5.68 -18.59
CA ALA A 293 -16.61 4.46 -19.10
C ALA A 293 -17.47 3.21 -18.81
N LYS A 294 -17.70 2.39 -19.85
CA LYS A 294 -18.55 1.20 -19.80
C LYS A 294 -17.72 -0.08 -19.72
N TYR A 295 -16.76 -0.10 -18.79
CA TYR A 295 -16.01 -1.30 -18.46
C TYR A 295 -16.67 -2.03 -17.30
N HIS A 296 -16.64 -3.35 -17.36
CA HIS A 296 -17.29 -4.25 -16.42
C HIS A 296 -16.32 -5.36 -16.00
N THR A 297 -16.37 -5.73 -14.72
CA THR A 297 -15.64 -6.88 -14.17
C THR A 297 -15.90 -8.13 -15.02
N GLY A 298 -14.87 -8.92 -15.34
CA GLY A 298 -15.03 -10.10 -16.19
C GLY A 298 -14.77 -9.85 -17.68
N GLN A 299 -14.76 -8.60 -18.14
CA GLN A 299 -14.39 -8.31 -19.52
C GLN A 299 -12.89 -8.56 -19.75
N LYS A 300 -12.55 -9.16 -20.89
CA LYS A 300 -11.18 -9.22 -21.39
C LYS A 300 -10.96 -8.05 -22.33
N LEU A 301 -9.95 -7.23 -22.06
CA LEU A 301 -9.64 -6.02 -22.80
C LEU A 301 -8.26 -6.14 -23.46
N ALA A 302 -8.12 -5.60 -24.67
CA ALA A 302 -6.84 -5.13 -25.20
C ALA A 302 -6.80 -3.62 -25.01
N LEU A 303 -5.74 -3.11 -24.41
CA LEU A 303 -5.65 -1.70 -24.04
C LEU A 303 -4.30 -1.09 -24.36
N LYS A 304 -4.32 0.23 -24.54
CA LYS A 304 -3.18 1.13 -24.42
C LYS A 304 -3.51 2.17 -23.37
N ALA A 305 -2.58 2.43 -22.47
CA ALA A 305 -2.77 3.34 -21.34
C ALA A 305 -1.59 4.28 -21.23
N ARG A 306 -1.80 5.56 -20.90
CA ARG A 306 -0.70 6.52 -20.70
C ARG A 306 -0.73 7.11 -19.31
N TYR A 307 0.39 7.62 -18.82
CA TYR A 307 0.35 8.51 -17.67
C TYR A 307 -0.13 9.91 -18.10
N PRO A 308 -0.91 10.61 -17.25
CA PRO A 308 -1.38 11.95 -17.57
C PRO A 308 -0.23 12.96 -17.56
N GLU A 309 -0.32 13.93 -18.47
CA GLU A 309 0.63 15.03 -18.64
C GLU A 309 0.75 15.93 -17.41
N ASP A 310 -0.30 16.06 -16.60
CA ASP A 310 -0.29 16.93 -15.42
C ASP A 310 0.44 16.31 -14.22
N GLY A 311 0.82 15.02 -14.30
CA GLY A 311 1.54 14.30 -13.26
C GLY A 311 0.77 14.12 -11.95
N GLN A 312 -0.50 14.51 -11.90
CA GLN A 312 -1.31 14.47 -10.68
C GLN A 312 -1.80 13.06 -10.35
N LEU A 313 -1.78 12.16 -11.33
CA LEU A 313 -2.29 10.80 -11.17
C LEU A 313 -1.13 9.81 -11.15
N TRP A 314 -1.04 9.07 -10.05
CA TRP A 314 -0.11 7.96 -9.84
C TRP A 314 -0.40 6.74 -10.72
N PHE A 315 -1.49 6.76 -11.51
CA PHE A 315 -1.95 5.63 -12.31
C PHE A 315 -2.15 6.02 -13.77
N PRO A 316 -1.92 5.11 -14.71
CA PRO A 316 -2.18 5.36 -16.12
C PRO A 316 -3.69 5.48 -16.41
N ILE A 317 -4.01 6.33 -17.37
CA ILE A 317 -5.33 6.53 -17.97
C ILE A 317 -5.45 5.62 -19.19
N LEU A 318 -6.58 4.93 -19.33
CA LEU A 318 -6.89 4.15 -20.53
C LEU A 318 -7.21 5.06 -21.72
N GLU A 319 -6.53 4.87 -22.84
CA GLU A 319 -6.77 5.67 -24.07
C GLU A 319 -7.47 4.86 -25.15
N GLU A 320 -6.84 3.77 -25.58
CA GLU A 320 -7.36 2.91 -26.64
C GLU A 320 -7.75 1.58 -26.01
N VAL A 321 -9.04 1.31 -25.90
CA VAL A 321 -9.56 0.07 -25.33
C VAL A 321 -10.42 -0.66 -26.33
N ARG A 322 -10.10 -1.92 -26.56
CA ARG A 322 -10.91 -2.86 -27.35
C ARG A 322 -11.35 -3.99 -26.44
N VAL A 323 -12.67 -4.17 -26.30
CA VAL A 323 -13.24 -5.35 -25.64
C VAL A 323 -13.01 -6.56 -26.53
N LEU A 324 -12.29 -7.56 -26.02
CA LEU A 324 -12.03 -8.83 -26.67
C LEU A 324 -13.09 -9.87 -26.29
N GLU A 325 -13.50 -9.85 -25.03
CA GLU A 325 -14.53 -10.72 -24.48
C GLU A 325 -15.42 -9.92 -23.53
N GLU A 326 -16.74 -10.03 -23.72
CA GLU A 326 -17.72 -9.38 -22.87
C GLU A 326 -17.91 -10.13 -21.54
N GLN A 327 -18.40 -9.42 -20.52
CA GLN A 327 -18.87 -10.07 -19.30
C GLN A 327 -20.02 -11.03 -19.63
N ASP A 328 -20.02 -12.23 -19.05
CA ASP A 328 -21.13 -13.16 -19.22
C ASP A 328 -22.42 -12.58 -18.64
N LYS A 329 -23.49 -12.66 -19.43
CA LYS A 329 -24.77 -12.02 -19.14
C LYS A 329 -25.48 -12.61 -17.93
N ILE A 330 -25.09 -13.79 -17.46
CA ILE A 330 -25.61 -14.36 -16.22
C ILE A 330 -25.42 -13.41 -15.02
N PHE A 331 -24.38 -12.58 -15.05
CA PHE A 331 -24.06 -11.61 -14.01
C PHE A 331 -24.84 -10.29 -14.12
N ASN A 332 -25.58 -10.07 -15.20
CA ASN A 332 -26.47 -8.92 -15.37
C ASN A 332 -27.83 -9.10 -14.66
N GLY A 333 -28.12 -10.31 -14.17
CA GLY A 333 -29.36 -10.62 -13.47
C GLY A 333 -29.42 -10.02 -12.06
N SER A 334 -30.59 -9.50 -11.68
CA SER A 334 -30.83 -8.91 -10.34
C SER A 334 -30.72 -9.91 -9.18
N ASN A 335 -30.68 -11.21 -9.46
CA ASN A 335 -30.62 -12.27 -8.44
C ASN A 335 -29.34 -12.22 -7.59
N TRP A 336 -28.27 -11.67 -8.16
CA TRP A 336 -26.95 -11.62 -7.52
C TRP A 336 -26.70 -10.32 -6.77
N LEU A 337 -27.32 -9.23 -7.18
CA LEU A 337 -27.09 -7.88 -6.66
C LEU A 337 -27.41 -7.77 -5.18
N SER A 338 -26.77 -6.80 -4.52
CA SER A 338 -27.12 -6.41 -3.15
C SER A 338 -28.49 -5.75 -3.15
N ASN A 339 -29.31 -6.10 -2.17
CA ASN A 339 -30.60 -5.46 -1.91
C ASN A 339 -30.50 -4.24 -0.98
N GLU A 340 -29.31 -3.96 -0.45
CA GLU A 340 -29.06 -2.84 0.46
C GLU A 340 -28.04 -1.86 -0.16
N SER A 341 -28.37 -0.56 -0.12
CA SER A 341 -27.53 0.51 -0.66
C SER A 341 -26.19 0.59 0.09
N GLY A 342 -25.08 0.62 -0.64
CA GLY A 342 -23.73 0.65 -0.05
C GLY A 342 -23.32 -0.67 0.62
N LYS A 343 -24.03 -1.77 0.33
CA LYS A 343 -23.70 -3.11 0.83
C LYS A 343 -23.38 -4.05 -0.31
N LEU A 344 -22.72 -5.16 0.03
CA LEU A 344 -22.19 -6.14 -0.89
C LEU A 344 -22.89 -7.48 -0.75
N SER A 345 -23.08 -8.14 -1.89
CA SER A 345 -23.46 -9.55 -1.98
C SER A 345 -22.36 -10.35 -2.66
N ILE A 346 -22.20 -11.60 -2.26
CA ILE A 346 -21.12 -12.48 -2.72
C ILE A 346 -21.68 -13.80 -3.22
N LEU A 347 -21.21 -14.23 -4.39
CA LEU A 347 -21.42 -15.57 -4.95
C LEU A 347 -20.07 -16.27 -5.05
N ALA A 348 -19.94 -17.42 -4.40
CA ALA A 348 -18.79 -18.30 -4.55
C ALA A 348 -19.18 -19.58 -5.30
N ILE A 349 -18.45 -19.91 -6.36
CA ILE A 349 -18.62 -21.11 -7.16
C ILE A 349 -17.49 -22.09 -6.85
N GLY A 350 -17.75 -23.39 -7.01
CA GLY A 350 -16.74 -24.44 -7.04
C GLY A 350 -16.55 -25.17 -5.72
N ASN A 351 -15.65 -26.15 -5.76
CA ASN A 351 -15.31 -26.96 -4.58
C ASN A 351 -14.80 -26.06 -3.44
N LYS A 352 -15.29 -26.30 -2.22
CA LYS A 352 -15.02 -25.51 -1.00
C LYS A 352 -15.67 -24.12 -0.94
N SER A 353 -16.48 -23.72 -1.92
CA SER A 353 -17.20 -22.43 -1.90
C SER A 353 -18.01 -22.24 -0.62
N LYS A 354 -18.79 -23.25 -0.22
CA LYS A 354 -19.61 -23.23 0.99
C LYS A 354 -18.77 -23.05 2.26
N GLU A 355 -17.69 -23.82 2.40
CA GLU A 355 -16.77 -23.73 3.54
C GLU A 355 -16.16 -22.33 3.64
N LYS A 356 -15.68 -21.77 2.52
CA LYS A 356 -15.11 -20.41 2.46
C LYS A 356 -16.12 -19.31 2.80
N MET A 357 -17.38 -19.44 2.38
CA MET A 357 -18.44 -18.50 2.73
C MET A 357 -18.83 -18.60 4.21
N ASP A 358 -18.80 -19.80 4.80
CA ASP A 358 -19.04 -19.96 6.23
C ASP A 358 -17.89 -19.39 7.07
N PHE A 359 -16.64 -19.49 6.61
CA PHE A 359 -15.53 -18.75 7.21
C PHE A 359 -15.70 -17.24 7.07
N LEU A 360 -16.11 -16.75 5.90
CA LEU A 360 -16.31 -15.31 5.68
C LEU A 360 -17.32 -14.70 6.66
N LYS A 361 -18.37 -15.43 7.04
CA LYS A 361 -19.33 -14.96 8.05
C LYS A 361 -18.68 -14.75 9.42
N LYS A 362 -17.66 -15.54 9.77
CA LYS A 362 -16.91 -15.39 11.03
C LYS A 362 -16.02 -14.15 11.03
N GLU A 363 -15.59 -13.68 9.86
CA GLU A 363 -14.81 -12.44 9.72
C GLU A 363 -15.57 -11.20 10.20
N GLY A 364 -16.91 -11.26 10.22
CA GLY A 364 -17.75 -10.19 10.76
C GLY A 364 -17.71 -8.88 9.96
N ILE A 365 -17.44 -8.97 8.65
CA ILE A 365 -17.35 -7.83 7.74
C ILE A 365 -18.73 -7.21 7.54
N LYS A 366 -18.92 -5.97 8.01
CA LYS A 366 -20.25 -5.32 8.07
C LYS A 366 -20.80 -4.88 6.71
N THR A 367 -19.94 -4.78 5.70
CA THR A 367 -20.32 -4.36 4.34
C THR A 367 -21.00 -5.49 3.57
N VAL A 368 -20.83 -6.75 3.98
CA VAL A 368 -21.42 -7.92 3.31
C VAL A 368 -22.77 -8.28 3.94
N VAL A 369 -23.84 -8.27 3.15
CA VAL A 369 -25.21 -8.59 3.61
C VAL A 369 -25.72 -9.94 3.14
N LYS A 370 -25.15 -10.47 2.06
CA LYS A 370 -25.58 -11.73 1.44
C LYS A 370 -24.38 -12.53 0.95
N THR A 371 -24.33 -13.81 1.30
CA THR A 371 -23.35 -14.76 0.78
C THR A 371 -24.09 -15.97 0.20
N SER A 372 -23.68 -16.42 -0.97
CA SER A 372 -24.24 -17.58 -1.68
C SER A 372 -23.10 -18.48 -2.13
N ALA A 373 -23.31 -19.79 -2.12
CA ALA A 373 -22.30 -20.76 -2.54
C ALA A 373 -22.95 -21.84 -3.41
N GLU A 374 -22.38 -22.07 -4.58
CA GLU A 374 -22.80 -23.12 -5.51
C GLU A 374 -21.61 -23.99 -5.91
N ASN A 375 -21.86 -25.25 -6.28
CA ASN A 375 -20.80 -26.17 -6.69
C ASN A 375 -20.35 -25.93 -8.13
N SER A 376 -21.28 -25.51 -8.99
CA SER A 376 -20.99 -25.11 -10.36
C SER A 376 -21.97 -24.06 -10.85
N LEU A 377 -21.55 -23.30 -11.87
CA LEU A 377 -22.39 -22.30 -12.54
C LEU A 377 -22.28 -22.48 -14.04
N LYS A 378 -23.41 -22.68 -14.72
CA LYS A 378 -23.46 -22.77 -16.17
C LYS A 378 -23.60 -21.36 -16.77
N MET A 379 -22.59 -20.95 -17.51
CA MET A 379 -22.50 -19.67 -18.18
C MET A 379 -23.38 -19.63 -19.44
N GLU A 380 -23.80 -18.45 -19.91
CA GLU A 380 -24.61 -18.35 -21.12
C GLU A 380 -23.86 -18.83 -22.37
N ASN A 381 -22.53 -18.67 -22.39
CA ASN A 381 -21.68 -19.19 -23.46
C ASN A 381 -21.54 -20.74 -23.45
N GLY A 382 -22.19 -21.43 -22.51
CA GLY A 382 -22.18 -22.88 -22.39
C GLY A 382 -21.02 -23.45 -21.58
N LYS A 383 -20.04 -22.63 -21.16
CA LYS A 383 -18.97 -23.03 -20.24
C LYS A 383 -19.56 -23.30 -18.86
N GLU A 384 -19.08 -24.33 -18.18
CA GLU A 384 -19.43 -24.59 -16.79
C GLU A 384 -18.25 -24.19 -15.90
N LEU A 385 -18.49 -23.27 -14.98
CA LEU A 385 -17.55 -22.91 -13.93
C LEU A 385 -17.67 -23.95 -12.81
N THR A 386 -16.59 -24.66 -12.55
CA THR A 386 -16.50 -25.69 -11.49
C THR A 386 -15.33 -25.44 -10.53
N ASP A 387 -14.35 -24.65 -10.97
CA ASP A 387 -13.25 -24.20 -10.14
C ASP A 387 -13.71 -23.14 -9.13
N TYR A 388 -12.92 -22.98 -8.06
CA TYR A 388 -13.23 -21.98 -7.04
C TYR A 388 -13.12 -20.58 -7.64
N THR A 389 -14.22 -19.85 -7.65
CA THR A 389 -14.28 -18.46 -8.14
C THR A 389 -15.29 -17.68 -7.32
N VAL A 390 -14.96 -16.45 -6.99
CA VAL A 390 -15.78 -15.55 -6.19
C VAL A 390 -16.13 -14.32 -7.00
N PHE A 391 -17.39 -13.94 -6.91
CA PHE A 391 -17.98 -12.78 -7.54
C PHE A 391 -18.60 -11.90 -6.45
N VAL A 392 -18.29 -10.60 -6.47
CA VAL A 392 -18.81 -9.63 -5.50
C VAL A 392 -19.59 -8.54 -6.23
N PHE A 393 -20.82 -8.33 -5.79
CA PHE A 393 -21.77 -7.42 -6.40
C PHE A 393 -22.13 -6.31 -5.42
N ASN A 394 -22.36 -5.11 -5.95
CA ASN A 394 -23.09 -4.06 -5.24
C ASN A 394 -24.56 -4.06 -5.67
N GLU A 395 -25.28 -2.97 -5.44
CA GLU A 395 -26.69 -2.82 -5.83
C GLU A 395 -26.92 -2.61 -7.34
N LYS A 396 -25.85 -2.46 -8.14
CA LYS A 396 -25.91 -2.11 -9.56
C LYS A 396 -25.26 -3.15 -10.49
N GLU A 397 -24.13 -3.73 -10.10
CA GLU A 397 -23.30 -4.56 -10.98
C GLU A 397 -22.34 -5.49 -10.20
N LEU A 398 -21.68 -6.39 -10.95
CA LEU A 398 -20.49 -7.11 -10.50
C LEU A 398 -19.29 -6.16 -10.44
N ILE A 399 -18.73 -5.97 -9.26
CA ILE A 399 -17.65 -4.99 -9.02
C ILE A 399 -16.28 -5.64 -8.74
N PHE A 400 -16.25 -6.94 -8.43
CA PHE A 400 -14.99 -7.63 -8.16
C PHE A 400 -15.12 -9.12 -8.46
N GLN A 401 -14.06 -9.72 -9.00
CA GLN A 401 -13.94 -11.16 -9.19
C GLN A 401 -12.55 -11.67 -8.82
N THR A 402 -12.48 -12.87 -8.26
CA THR A 402 -11.21 -13.53 -7.95
C THR A 402 -11.37 -15.03 -7.77
N ASP A 403 -10.31 -15.78 -8.00
CA ASP A 403 -10.16 -17.19 -7.66
C ASP A 403 -9.33 -17.41 -6.37
N VAL A 404 -8.90 -16.33 -5.71
CA VAL A 404 -8.08 -16.39 -4.48
C VAL A 404 -8.84 -15.82 -3.29
N TYR A 405 -9.04 -16.62 -2.25
CA TYR A 405 -9.79 -16.20 -1.06
C TYR A 405 -9.13 -15.03 -0.31
N ASP A 406 -7.81 -14.99 -0.22
CA ASP A 406 -7.12 -13.91 0.48
C ASP A 406 -7.25 -12.57 -0.29
N LYS A 407 -7.36 -12.61 -1.63
CA LYS A 407 -7.69 -11.43 -2.43
C LYS A 407 -9.11 -10.92 -2.17
N LEU A 408 -10.08 -11.83 -1.99
CA LEU A 408 -11.44 -11.46 -1.57
C LEU A 408 -11.41 -10.72 -0.23
N LEU A 409 -10.74 -11.28 0.78
CA LEU A 409 -10.63 -10.63 2.09
C LEU A 409 -9.97 -9.26 1.99
N LYS A 410 -8.88 -9.13 1.22
CA LYS A 410 -8.22 -7.85 0.98
C LYS A 410 -9.15 -6.81 0.36
N PHE A 411 -9.93 -7.20 -0.66
CA PHE A 411 -10.94 -6.33 -1.27
C PHE A 411 -11.99 -5.88 -0.25
N LEU A 412 -12.53 -6.81 0.54
CA LEU A 412 -13.59 -6.52 1.50
C LEU A 412 -13.12 -5.63 2.66
N TYR A 413 -11.93 -5.87 3.22
CA TYR A 413 -11.36 -5.00 4.25
C TYR A 413 -10.99 -3.62 3.71
N SER A 414 -10.52 -3.53 2.46
CA SER A 414 -10.31 -2.25 1.78
C SER A 414 -11.61 -1.44 1.70
N LYS A 415 -12.73 -2.07 1.32
CA LYS A 415 -14.06 -1.42 1.29
C LYS A 415 -14.53 -1.01 2.68
N GLU A 416 -14.43 -1.88 3.69
CA GLU A 416 -14.85 -1.55 5.06
C GLU A 416 -14.02 -0.40 5.66
N ASN A 417 -12.71 -0.37 5.37
CA ASN A 417 -11.81 0.72 5.74
C ASN A 417 -12.21 2.06 5.10
N LEU A 418 -12.64 2.06 3.84
CA LEU A 418 -13.12 3.26 3.14
C LEU A 418 -14.49 3.72 3.67
N ASP A 419 -15.45 2.82 3.81
CA ASP A 419 -16.83 3.12 4.24
C ASP A 419 -16.89 3.70 5.65
N THR A 420 -16.13 3.12 6.58
CA THR A 420 -16.05 3.58 7.98
C THR A 420 -15.57 5.04 8.08
N ARG A 421 -14.89 5.54 7.05
CA ARG A 421 -14.25 6.86 7.03
C ARG A 421 -15.04 7.90 6.24
N MET A 422 -15.80 7.49 5.22
CA MET A 422 -16.71 8.39 4.49
C MET A 422 -17.97 8.75 5.27
N SER A 423 -18.44 7.89 6.18
CA SER A 423 -19.59 8.18 7.07
C SER A 423 -19.34 9.26 8.13
N ILE A 424 -18.14 9.85 8.17
CA ILE A 424 -17.71 10.84 9.17
C ILE A 424 -17.60 12.27 8.56
N ILE A 425 -17.82 12.40 7.25
CA ILE A 425 -17.92 13.69 6.55
C ILE A 425 -19.43 14.01 6.43
N PRO A 426 -19.92 15.07 7.11
CA PRO A 426 -21.33 15.47 7.06
C PRO A 426 -21.75 16.02 5.70
#